data_AF-A0A5Q4FQH3-F1
#
_entry.id   AF-A0A5Q4FQH3-F1
#
_cell.length_a   1.000
_cell.length_b   1.000
_cell.length_c   1.000
_cell.angle_alpha   90.00
_cell.angle_beta   90.00
_cell.angle_gamma   90.00
#
_symmetry.space_group_name_H-M   'P 1'
#
loop_
_entity.id
_entity.type
_entity.pdbx_description
1 polymer ?
#
loop_
_entity_poly.entity_id
_entity_poly.type
_entity_poly.pdbx_seq_one_letter_code
_entity_poly.pdbx_strand_id
1 'polypeptide(L)'
;MLVTGQTAPSPIEPIGTLVPTGAVQGYLIDRATAEELDITSMADLTRSEVAAVFEHDGDGQADLYGCDLGWGCHRTINEHLAQHAWGGTVKQISGVYAELFDEVRERIGAGQPTLFYTWTPNWTITVLQPGVDVVWLEVPELPGEDPPRPVTCLEGCAAADPCQLGWEINDIRSVANTRFLDEHPSIRRLLEEIETPLDDHREGCHQVQQ
;
A
#
# COMPACT_ATOMS: atom_id res chain seq x y z
N MET A 1 -0.99 5.83 18.93
CA MET A 1 -2.34 5.25 19.07
C MET A 1 -2.36 4.00 18.21
N LEU A 2 -2.58 2.81 18.78
CA LEU A 2 -2.64 1.57 18.00
C LEU A 2 -3.94 1.60 17.18
N VAL A 3 -3.81 1.43 15.85
CA VAL A 3 -4.81 1.80 14.82
C VAL A 3 -5.97 0.81 14.70
N THR A 4 -6.14 -0.07 15.68
CA THR A 4 -7.25 -1.01 15.75
C THR A 4 -7.83 -0.89 17.14
N GLY A 5 -9.13 -0.61 17.28
CA GLY A 5 -9.84 -0.46 18.56
C GLY A 5 -9.91 -1.71 19.45
N GLN A 6 -8.84 -2.50 19.46
CA GLN A 6 -8.61 -3.65 20.32
C GLN A 6 -8.08 -3.17 21.67
N THR A 7 -8.79 -3.50 22.74
CA THR A 7 -8.33 -3.25 24.10
C THR A 7 -7.38 -4.36 24.52
N ALA A 8 -6.10 -4.04 24.73
CA ALA A 8 -5.18 -4.98 25.34
C ALA A 8 -5.45 -5.05 26.86
N PRO A 9 -5.58 -6.24 27.46
CA PRO A 9 -5.87 -6.40 28.89
C PRO A 9 -4.73 -5.97 29.82
N SER A 10 -3.62 -5.47 29.27
CA SER A 10 -2.44 -5.02 30.00
C SER A 10 -1.75 -3.90 29.23
N PRO A 11 -1.01 -3.00 29.90
CA PRO A 11 -0.32 -1.91 29.24
C PRO A 11 0.64 -2.46 28.18
N ILE A 12 0.52 -1.92 26.97
CA ILE A 12 1.39 -2.20 25.84
C ILE A 12 2.04 -0.89 25.42
N GLU A 13 3.29 -0.96 25.01
CA GLU A 13 4.06 0.20 24.57
C GLU A 13 4.78 -0.09 23.25
N PRO A 14 4.88 0.91 22.36
CA PRO A 14 5.77 0.82 21.21
C PRO A 14 7.23 0.84 21.68
N ILE A 15 8.05 -0.03 21.12
CA ILE A 15 9.46 -0.19 21.46
C ILE A 15 10.30 -0.32 20.19
N GLY A 16 11.36 0.50 20.11
CA GLY A 16 12.18 0.60 18.90
C GLY A 16 11.39 1.03 17.65
N THR A 17 12.09 0.99 16.53
CA THR A 17 11.55 1.19 15.18
C THR A 17 12.26 0.18 14.28
N LEU A 18 11.50 -0.78 13.76
CA LEU A 18 12.03 -1.83 12.89
C LEU A 18 12.30 -1.29 11.49
N VAL A 19 11.41 -0.43 10.98
CA VAL A 19 11.55 0.22 9.67
C VAL A 19 11.14 1.69 9.83
N PRO A 20 12.11 2.64 9.84
CA PRO A 20 11.81 4.05 9.99
C PRO A 20 11.35 4.66 8.66
N THR A 21 10.17 5.31 8.65
CA THR A 21 9.63 6.08 7.51
C THR A 21 9.65 5.35 6.16
N GLY A 22 9.68 4.02 6.19
CA GLY A 22 9.95 3.20 5.02
C GLY A 22 8.73 2.55 4.43
N ALA A 23 7.63 2.48 5.19
CA ALA A 23 6.47 1.75 4.75
C ALA A 23 5.58 2.60 3.85
N VAL A 24 5.71 2.34 2.54
CA VAL A 24 4.88 2.93 1.49
C VAL A 24 3.81 1.94 1.07
N GLN A 25 2.61 2.41 0.77
CA GLN A 25 1.48 1.56 0.38
C GLN A 25 0.61 2.31 -0.64
N GLY A 26 -0.16 1.57 -1.44
CA GLY A 26 -0.78 2.16 -2.62
C GLY A 26 -1.42 1.15 -3.55
N TYR A 27 -1.98 1.70 -4.63
CA TYR A 27 -2.62 0.95 -5.71
C TYR A 27 -1.67 0.82 -6.89
N LEU A 28 -1.72 -0.33 -7.56
CA LEU A 28 -0.91 -0.63 -8.73
C LEU A 28 -1.74 -1.27 -9.82
N ILE A 29 -1.29 -1.06 -11.05
CA ILE A 29 -1.76 -1.79 -12.23
C ILE A 29 -0.57 -2.35 -13.00
N ASP A 30 -0.81 -3.31 -13.89
CA ASP A 30 0.20 -3.73 -14.85
C ASP A 30 0.61 -2.56 -15.75
N ARG A 31 1.92 -2.49 -16.02
CA ARG A 31 2.51 -1.36 -16.75
C ARG A 31 2.00 -1.27 -18.19
N ALA A 32 1.75 -2.41 -18.83
CA ALA A 32 1.28 -2.45 -20.21
C ALA A 32 -0.09 -1.75 -20.36
N THR A 33 -1.05 -2.07 -19.47
CA THR A 33 -2.35 -1.40 -19.46
C THR A 33 -2.22 0.08 -19.11
N ALA A 34 -1.36 0.43 -18.15
CA ALA A 34 -1.11 1.82 -17.77
C ALA A 34 -0.67 2.67 -18.98
N GLU A 35 0.28 2.17 -19.76
CA GLU A 35 0.80 2.84 -20.96
C GLU A 35 -0.22 2.86 -22.10
N GLU A 36 -0.95 1.78 -22.33
CA GLU A 36 -1.95 1.69 -23.41
C GLU A 36 -3.12 2.66 -23.22
N LEU A 37 -3.58 2.82 -21.98
CA LEU A 37 -4.78 3.60 -21.65
C LEU A 37 -4.49 4.97 -21.00
N ASP A 38 -3.20 5.34 -20.91
CA ASP A 38 -2.70 6.56 -20.29
C ASP A 38 -3.25 6.73 -18.86
N ILE A 39 -3.02 5.72 -18.02
CA ILE A 39 -3.52 5.66 -16.64
C ILE A 39 -2.37 6.02 -15.70
N THR A 40 -2.57 7.07 -14.92
CA THR A 40 -1.58 7.54 -13.93
C THR A 40 -2.17 7.67 -12.53
N SER A 41 -3.50 7.69 -12.42
CA SER A 41 -4.20 7.92 -11.16
C SER A 41 -5.42 7.02 -11.03
N MET A 42 -5.79 6.70 -9.78
CA MET A 42 -7.09 6.11 -9.47
C MET A 42 -8.27 6.93 -10.00
N ALA A 43 -8.11 8.25 -10.20
CA ALA A 43 -9.16 9.08 -10.81
C ALA A 43 -9.47 8.70 -12.26
N ASP A 44 -8.52 8.10 -12.99
CA ASP A 44 -8.76 7.64 -14.36
C ASP A 44 -9.83 6.56 -14.42
N LEU A 45 -10.05 5.81 -13.33
CA LEU A 45 -11.05 4.75 -13.24
C LEU A 45 -12.47 5.31 -13.15
N THR A 46 -12.66 6.64 -13.07
CA THR A 46 -13.96 7.27 -13.32
C THR A 46 -14.42 7.13 -14.77
N ARG A 47 -13.48 6.93 -15.71
CA ARG A 47 -13.76 6.60 -17.10
C ARG A 47 -14.25 5.16 -17.19
N SER A 48 -15.49 4.96 -17.61
CA SER A 48 -16.12 3.64 -17.67
C SER A 48 -15.35 2.64 -18.55
N GLU A 49 -14.74 3.12 -19.64
CA GLU A 49 -13.93 2.32 -20.55
C GLU A 49 -12.62 1.86 -19.93
N VAL A 50 -12.08 2.61 -18.96
CA VAL A 50 -10.89 2.22 -18.20
C VAL A 50 -11.26 1.25 -17.08
N ALA A 51 -12.30 1.55 -16.30
CA ALA A 51 -12.75 0.63 -15.25
C ALA A 51 -13.13 -0.75 -15.82
N ALA A 52 -13.76 -0.78 -17.00
CA ALA A 52 -14.21 -2.02 -17.62
C ALA A 52 -13.09 -3.01 -17.97
N VAL A 53 -11.84 -2.58 -18.18
CA VAL A 53 -10.76 -3.53 -18.49
C VAL A 53 -10.31 -4.33 -17.27
N PHE A 54 -10.54 -3.80 -16.08
CA PHE A 54 -10.23 -4.43 -14.79
C PHE A 54 -11.42 -5.20 -14.21
N GLU A 55 -12.51 -5.36 -14.96
CA GLU A 55 -13.72 -6.10 -14.56
C GLU A 55 -13.55 -7.57 -14.95
N HIS A 56 -13.71 -8.49 -13.99
CA HIS A 56 -13.43 -9.91 -14.21
C HIS A 56 -14.54 -10.86 -13.77
N ASP A 57 -15.54 -10.41 -13.02
CA ASP A 57 -16.59 -11.29 -12.47
C ASP A 57 -18.02 -11.01 -12.96
N GLY A 58 -18.20 -10.04 -13.84
CA GLY A 58 -19.45 -9.73 -14.55
C GLY A 58 -20.44 -8.84 -13.81
N ASP A 59 -20.04 -8.16 -12.72
CA ASP A 59 -20.90 -7.25 -11.97
C ASP A 59 -20.81 -5.78 -12.42
N GLY A 60 -19.87 -5.47 -13.31
CA GLY A 60 -19.73 -4.15 -13.93
C GLY A 60 -18.89 -3.16 -13.13
N GLN A 61 -18.15 -3.61 -12.11
CA GLN A 61 -17.17 -2.79 -11.38
C GLN A 61 -15.75 -3.36 -11.54
N ALA A 62 -14.76 -2.48 -11.67
CA ALA A 62 -13.35 -2.87 -11.66
C ALA A 62 -12.98 -3.61 -10.37
N ASP A 63 -12.29 -4.74 -10.53
CA ASP A 63 -11.80 -5.58 -9.46
C ASP A 63 -10.48 -5.04 -8.90
N LEU A 64 -10.54 -4.40 -7.74
CA LEU A 64 -9.35 -4.05 -6.95
C LEU A 64 -9.04 -5.21 -6.00
N TYR A 65 -8.00 -6.00 -6.31
CA TYR A 65 -7.48 -7.05 -5.42
C TYR A 65 -6.86 -6.40 -4.18
N GLY A 66 -7.61 -6.41 -3.07
CA GLY A 66 -7.35 -5.60 -1.89
C GLY A 66 -6.76 -6.39 -0.72
N CYS A 67 -7.35 -6.20 0.45
CA CYS A 67 -6.83 -6.72 1.71
C CYS A 67 -7.75 -7.74 2.39
N ASP A 68 -7.15 -8.52 3.30
CA ASP A 68 -7.88 -9.35 4.24
C ASP A 68 -8.87 -8.55 5.08
N LEU A 69 -10.01 -9.19 5.37
CA LEU A 69 -11.01 -8.65 6.27
C LEU A 69 -10.39 -8.41 7.66
N GLY A 70 -10.53 -7.18 8.15
CA GLY A 70 -10.03 -6.75 9.46
C GLY A 70 -8.64 -6.11 9.44
N TRP A 71 -7.95 -6.11 8.30
CA TRP A 71 -6.68 -5.37 8.17
C TRP A 71 -6.93 -3.86 8.07
N GLY A 72 -5.93 -3.07 8.48
CA GLY A 72 -5.99 -1.61 8.39
C GLY A 72 -6.21 -1.13 6.96
N CYS A 73 -5.50 -1.72 5.99
CA CYS A 73 -5.65 -1.39 4.58
C CYS A 73 -7.04 -1.70 4.02
N HIS A 74 -7.70 -2.79 4.43
CA HIS A 74 -9.07 -3.08 4.01
C HIS A 74 -10.02 -1.93 4.40
N ARG A 75 -9.86 -1.38 5.60
CA ARG A 75 -10.65 -0.23 6.05
C ARG A 75 -10.32 1.02 5.23
N THR A 76 -9.05 1.36 5.06
CA THR A 76 -8.64 2.55 4.31
C THR A 76 -9.03 2.48 2.83
N ILE A 77 -8.94 1.32 2.19
CA ILE A 77 -9.42 1.12 0.81
C ILE A 77 -10.92 1.42 0.72
N ASN A 78 -11.72 0.93 1.66
CA ASN A 78 -13.16 1.21 1.68
C ASN A 78 -13.47 2.68 2.01
N GLU A 79 -12.65 3.35 2.83
CA GLU A 79 -12.75 4.80 3.06
C GLU A 79 -12.48 5.57 1.75
N HIS A 80 -11.40 5.24 1.02
CA HIS A 80 -11.12 5.82 -0.29
C HIS A 80 -12.25 5.57 -1.31
N LEU A 81 -12.75 4.34 -1.41
CA LEU A 81 -13.89 4.01 -2.28
C LEU A 81 -15.15 4.82 -1.91
N ALA A 82 -15.39 5.09 -0.63
CA ALA A 82 -16.57 5.86 -0.22
C ALA A 82 -16.43 7.37 -0.51
N GLN A 83 -15.21 7.89 -0.50
CA GLN A 83 -14.94 9.33 -0.58
C GLN A 83 -14.65 9.81 -2.01
N HIS A 84 -14.02 8.98 -2.83
CA HIS A 84 -13.64 9.36 -4.18
C HIS A 84 -14.67 8.93 -5.24
N ALA A 85 -14.78 9.71 -6.31
CA ALA A 85 -15.72 9.44 -7.40
C ALA A 85 -15.48 8.09 -8.11
N TRP A 86 -14.23 7.61 -8.17
CA TRP A 86 -13.89 6.31 -8.75
C TRP A 86 -14.41 5.13 -7.93
N GLY A 87 -14.80 5.32 -6.66
CA GLY A 87 -15.44 4.25 -5.90
C GLY A 87 -16.84 3.89 -6.38
N GLY A 88 -17.44 4.66 -7.29
CA GLY A 88 -18.65 4.26 -8.01
C GLY A 88 -18.41 3.20 -9.09
N THR A 89 -17.17 3.01 -9.54
CA THR A 89 -16.79 2.10 -10.65
C THR A 89 -15.81 1.01 -10.22
N VAL A 90 -15.31 1.05 -8.98
CA VAL A 90 -14.33 0.12 -8.44
C VAL A 90 -14.91 -0.56 -7.21
N LYS A 91 -14.59 -1.84 -7.01
CA LYS A 91 -14.89 -2.57 -5.77
C LYS A 91 -13.64 -3.26 -5.25
N GLN A 92 -13.56 -3.43 -3.94
CA GLN A 92 -12.49 -4.18 -3.31
C GLN A 92 -12.84 -5.68 -3.26
N ILE A 93 -12.01 -6.51 -3.88
CA ILE A 93 -11.98 -7.95 -3.65
C ILE A 93 -11.19 -8.21 -2.37
N SER A 94 -11.85 -8.86 -1.41
CA SER A 94 -11.28 -9.16 -0.08
C SER A 94 -11.14 -10.67 0.09
N GLY A 95 -10.04 -11.11 0.69
CA GLY A 95 -9.68 -12.52 0.81
C GLY A 95 -8.32 -12.65 1.50
N VAL A 96 -7.75 -13.85 1.50
CA VAL A 96 -6.39 -14.04 2.00
C VAL A 96 -5.43 -13.36 1.04
N TYR A 97 -4.68 -12.34 1.49
CA TYR A 97 -3.85 -11.52 0.60
C TYR A 97 -2.89 -12.34 -0.28
N ALA A 98 -2.30 -13.40 0.27
CA ALA A 98 -1.40 -14.26 -0.49
C ALA A 98 -2.10 -14.98 -1.66
N GLU A 99 -3.34 -15.43 -1.46
CA GLU A 99 -4.14 -16.08 -2.51
C GLU A 99 -4.58 -15.07 -3.57
N LEU A 100 -5.00 -13.87 -3.15
CA LEU A 100 -5.33 -12.78 -4.06
C LEU A 100 -4.11 -12.36 -4.89
N PHE A 101 -2.93 -12.28 -4.28
CA PHE A 101 -1.72 -11.92 -5.00
C PHE A 101 -1.27 -12.99 -5.98
N ASP A 102 -1.46 -14.28 -5.67
CA ASP A 102 -1.20 -15.34 -6.63
C ASP A 102 -2.09 -15.20 -7.88
N GLU A 103 -3.36 -14.84 -7.70
CA GLU A 103 -4.25 -14.54 -8.82
C GLU A 103 -3.77 -13.31 -9.61
N VAL A 104 -3.40 -12.22 -8.93
CA VAL A 104 -2.84 -11.01 -9.57
C VAL A 104 -1.62 -11.36 -10.43
N ARG A 105 -0.69 -12.13 -9.88
CA ARG A 105 0.52 -12.58 -10.58
C ARG A 105 0.19 -13.40 -11.82
N GLU A 106 -0.79 -14.31 -11.72
CA GLU A 106 -1.20 -15.15 -12.86
C GLU A 106 -1.86 -14.32 -13.97
N ARG A 107 -2.73 -13.37 -13.61
CA ARG A 107 -3.41 -12.48 -14.56
C ARG A 107 -2.43 -11.58 -15.29
N ILE A 108 -1.54 -10.90 -14.58
CA ILE A 108 -0.49 -10.06 -15.18
C ILE A 108 0.42 -10.92 -16.06
N GLY A 109 0.81 -12.12 -15.59
CA GLY A 109 1.61 -13.06 -16.40
C GLY A 109 0.91 -13.55 -17.67
N ALA A 110 -0.44 -13.52 -17.70
CA ALA A 110 -1.26 -13.81 -18.87
C ALA A 110 -1.54 -12.57 -19.75
N GLY A 111 -1.00 -11.40 -19.41
CA GLY A 111 -1.24 -10.14 -20.09
C GLY A 111 -2.64 -9.57 -19.87
N GLN A 112 -3.27 -9.92 -18.74
CA GLN A 112 -4.60 -9.43 -18.39
C GLN A 112 -4.48 -8.17 -17.52
N PRO A 113 -5.22 -7.09 -17.84
CA PRO A 113 -5.28 -5.89 -17.02
C PRO A 113 -5.64 -6.23 -15.58
N THR A 114 -4.85 -5.78 -14.62
CA THR A 114 -5.08 -6.14 -13.20
C THR A 114 -4.83 -4.95 -12.29
N LEU A 115 -5.78 -4.64 -11.41
CA LEU A 115 -5.70 -3.58 -10.39
C LEU A 115 -5.57 -4.20 -8.99
N PHE A 116 -4.55 -3.83 -8.23
CA PHE A 116 -4.32 -4.42 -6.90
C PHE A 116 -3.71 -3.44 -5.92
N TYR A 117 -3.79 -3.79 -4.63
CA TYR A 117 -3.15 -3.07 -3.53
C TYR A 117 -1.87 -3.79 -3.08
N THR A 118 -0.84 -3.02 -2.75
CA THR A 118 0.32 -3.56 -2.01
C THR A 118 0.97 -2.51 -1.11
N TRP A 119 2.00 -2.94 -0.40
CA TRP A 119 2.84 -2.10 0.44
C TRP A 119 4.30 -2.51 0.33
N THR A 120 5.19 -1.69 0.90
CA THR A 120 6.61 -1.95 1.06
C THR A 120 6.97 -1.78 2.52
N PRO A 121 7.96 -2.52 3.06
CA PRO A 121 8.52 -3.73 2.46
C PRO A 121 7.47 -4.85 2.38
N ASN A 122 7.40 -5.53 1.23
CA ASN A 122 6.60 -6.73 0.99
C ASN A 122 7.30 -7.59 -0.07
N TRP A 123 7.10 -8.90 -0.05
CA TRP A 123 7.71 -9.80 -1.04
C TRP A 123 7.09 -9.61 -2.43
N THR A 124 5.85 -9.14 -2.51
CA THR A 124 5.10 -8.91 -3.75
C THR A 124 5.84 -8.00 -4.74
N ILE A 125 6.47 -6.92 -4.27
CA ILE A 125 7.24 -5.99 -5.10
C ILE A 125 8.53 -6.59 -5.68
N THR A 126 9.00 -7.72 -5.14
CA THR A 126 10.14 -8.46 -5.72
C THR A 126 9.69 -9.40 -6.85
N VAL A 127 8.40 -9.78 -6.85
CA VAL A 127 7.80 -10.68 -7.84
C VAL A 127 7.20 -9.89 -9.00
N LEU A 128 6.53 -8.77 -8.70
CA LEU A 128 6.03 -7.80 -9.67
C LEU A 128 6.75 -6.48 -9.42
N GLN A 129 7.77 -6.20 -10.23
CA GLN A 129 8.67 -5.08 -10.00
C GLN A 129 8.05 -3.76 -10.49
N PRO A 130 7.88 -2.74 -9.60
CA PRO A 130 7.47 -1.41 -10.02
C PRO A 130 8.41 -0.83 -11.07
N GLY A 131 7.85 -0.20 -12.11
CA GLY A 131 8.61 0.35 -13.23
C GLY A 131 8.97 -0.68 -14.30
N VAL A 132 8.80 -1.98 -14.04
CA VAL A 132 9.03 -3.06 -15.02
C VAL A 132 7.71 -3.76 -15.35
N ASP A 133 7.11 -4.42 -14.35
CA ASP A 133 5.89 -5.21 -14.51
C ASP A 133 4.63 -4.39 -14.18
N VAL A 134 4.74 -3.51 -13.18
CA VAL A 134 3.62 -2.77 -12.60
C VAL A 134 4.00 -1.30 -12.36
N VAL A 135 3.01 -0.44 -12.17
CA VAL A 135 3.20 0.96 -11.81
C VAL A 135 2.27 1.37 -10.67
N TRP A 136 2.74 2.26 -9.80
CA TRP A 136 1.96 2.89 -8.74
C TRP A 136 1.06 3.97 -9.30
N LEU A 137 -0.20 3.97 -8.86
CA LEU A 137 -1.17 4.99 -9.22
C LEU A 137 -1.28 6.06 -8.14
N GLU A 138 -1.40 7.31 -8.57
CA GLU A 138 -1.69 8.41 -7.66
C GLU A 138 -3.15 8.39 -7.20
N VAL A 139 -3.38 8.88 -5.99
CA VAL A 139 -4.70 9.15 -5.45
C VAL A 139 -4.81 10.67 -5.25
N PRO A 140 -5.70 11.35 -5.99
CA PRO A 140 -5.81 12.81 -5.89
C PRO A 140 -6.35 13.21 -4.52
N GLU A 141 -5.97 14.40 -4.07
CA GLU A 141 -6.45 14.96 -2.81
C GLU A 141 -7.98 15.16 -2.81
N LEU A 142 -8.59 15.00 -1.63
CA LEU A 142 -9.99 15.36 -1.44
C LEU A 142 -10.11 16.87 -1.16
N PRO A 143 -11.12 17.55 -1.71
CA PRO A 143 -11.30 18.98 -1.47
C PRO A 143 -11.46 19.30 0.03
N GLY A 144 -10.54 20.11 0.56
CA GLY A 144 -10.58 20.56 1.95
C GLY A 144 -9.93 19.60 2.95
N GLU A 145 -9.24 18.57 2.48
CA GLU A 145 -8.40 17.70 3.30
C GLU A 145 -6.92 17.95 2.96
N ASP A 146 -6.05 17.87 3.98
CA ASP A 146 -4.61 17.91 3.76
C ASP A 146 -4.18 16.55 3.20
N PRO A 147 -3.54 16.48 2.02
CA PRO A 147 -3.14 15.20 1.46
C PRO A 147 -1.98 14.59 2.26
N PRO A 148 -1.86 13.25 2.27
CA PRO A 148 -0.67 12.59 2.78
C PRO A 148 0.60 13.11 2.11
N ARG A 149 1.73 12.97 2.80
CA ARG A 149 3.02 13.42 2.26
C ARG A 149 3.36 12.60 1.00
N PRO A 150 3.67 13.25 -0.13
CA PRO A 150 3.98 12.51 -1.36
C PRO A 150 5.33 11.78 -1.21
N VAL A 151 5.45 10.65 -1.90
CA VAL A 151 6.61 9.78 -1.86
C VAL A 151 7.60 10.22 -2.95
N THR A 152 8.78 10.66 -2.53
CA THR A 152 9.88 10.99 -3.44
C THR A 152 10.68 9.75 -3.82
N CYS A 153 11.20 9.75 -5.04
CA CYS A 153 12.03 8.67 -5.60
C CYS A 153 11.34 7.30 -5.56
N LEU A 154 10.04 7.26 -5.81
CA LEU A 154 9.31 6.01 -5.90
C LEU A 154 9.48 5.42 -7.31
N GLU A 155 10.23 4.33 -7.41
CA GLU A 155 10.34 3.61 -8.67
C GLU A 155 8.97 3.10 -9.12
N GLY A 156 8.67 3.27 -10.40
CA GLY A 156 7.40 2.86 -10.98
C GLY A 156 6.21 3.75 -10.64
N CYS A 157 6.39 4.99 -10.16
CA CYS A 157 5.26 5.93 -10.16
C CYS A 157 4.77 6.16 -11.59
N ALA A 158 3.48 5.97 -11.86
CA ALA A 158 2.90 6.18 -13.19
C ALA A 158 2.85 7.67 -13.56
N ALA A 159 2.70 8.54 -12.56
CA ALA A 159 2.73 9.99 -12.70
C ALA A 159 4.17 10.54 -12.59
N ALA A 160 4.30 11.81 -12.19
CA ALA A 160 5.59 12.44 -11.95
C ALA A 160 6.09 12.23 -10.51
N ASP A 161 7.40 12.34 -10.31
CA ASP A 161 7.98 12.45 -8.97
C ASP A 161 7.82 13.90 -8.46
N PRO A 162 7.34 14.14 -7.22
CA PRO A 162 6.99 13.18 -6.18
C PRO A 162 5.60 12.54 -6.35
N CYS A 163 5.51 11.25 -6.05
CA CYS A 163 4.31 10.43 -6.26
C CYS A 163 3.29 10.61 -5.12
N GLN A 164 2.10 11.12 -5.43
CA GLN A 164 1.02 11.26 -4.44
C GLN A 164 0.18 9.98 -4.35
N LEU A 165 0.59 9.04 -3.50
CA LEU A 165 -0.12 7.77 -3.36
C LEU A 165 -1.43 7.87 -2.57
N GLY A 166 -1.68 8.96 -1.82
CA GLY A 166 -2.83 9.08 -0.93
C GLY A 166 -2.78 8.15 0.29
N TRP A 167 -1.59 7.71 0.69
CA TRP A 167 -1.37 6.93 1.90
C TRP A 167 -0.30 7.57 2.77
N GLU A 168 -0.49 7.50 4.09
CA GLU A 168 0.54 7.92 5.03
C GLU A 168 1.78 7.03 4.92
N ILE A 169 2.95 7.66 4.94
CA ILE A 169 4.24 6.97 5.08
C ILE A 169 4.38 6.53 6.53
N ASN A 170 4.46 5.21 6.75
CA ASN A 170 4.41 4.64 8.09
C ASN A 170 5.78 4.16 8.59
N ASP A 171 5.92 4.18 9.91
CA ASP A 171 6.96 3.43 10.62
C ASP A 171 6.45 2.01 10.92
N ILE A 172 7.32 1.02 10.79
CA ILE A 172 7.07 -0.31 11.36
C ILE A 172 7.78 -0.37 12.70
N ARG A 173 7.02 -0.65 13.77
CA ARG A 173 7.53 -0.63 15.15
C ARG A 173 7.18 -1.92 15.87
N SER A 174 8.08 -2.35 16.75
CA SER A 174 7.75 -3.42 17.69
C SER A 174 6.81 -2.86 18.76
N VAL A 175 5.86 -3.67 19.20
CA VAL A 175 4.94 -3.32 20.29
C VAL A 175 4.91 -4.51 21.23
N ALA A 176 5.11 -4.26 22.52
CA ALA A 176 5.15 -5.31 23.51
C ALA A 176 4.44 -4.91 24.79
N ASN A 177 4.10 -5.92 25.59
CA ASN A 177 3.55 -5.73 26.91
C ASN A 177 4.59 -5.09 27.84
N THR A 178 4.24 -3.97 28.47
CA THR A 178 5.18 -3.20 29.30
C THR A 178 5.74 -4.03 30.45
N ARG A 179 4.89 -4.82 31.15
CA ARG A 179 5.34 -5.67 32.27
C ARG A 179 6.34 -6.73 31.81
N PHE A 180 6.07 -7.36 30.66
CA PHE A 180 6.99 -8.34 30.08
C PHE A 180 8.35 -7.73 29.77
N LEU A 181 8.39 -6.50 29.24
CA LEU A 181 9.64 -5.81 28.96
C LEU A 181 10.41 -5.43 30.23
N ASP A 182 9.71 -5.06 31.31
CA ASP A 182 10.32 -4.72 32.59
C ASP A 182 10.94 -5.95 33.28
N GLU A 183 10.31 -7.11 33.12
CA GLU A 183 10.82 -8.39 33.64
C GLU A 183 11.96 -8.96 32.77
N HIS A 184 12.08 -8.54 31.51
CA HIS A 184 13.06 -9.05 30.54
C HIS A 184 13.86 -7.91 29.85
N PRO A 185 14.78 -7.24 30.57
CA PRO A 185 15.51 -6.08 30.02
C PRO A 185 16.40 -6.41 28.82
N SER A 186 16.87 -7.66 28.68
CA SER A 186 17.61 -8.10 27.49
C SER A 186 16.73 -8.13 26.23
N ILE A 187 15.45 -8.49 26.37
CA ILE A 187 14.48 -8.47 25.26
C ILE A 187 14.11 -7.02 24.93
N ARG A 188 13.91 -6.17 25.95
CA ARG A 188 13.73 -4.72 25.76
C ARG A 188 14.88 -4.15 24.91
N ARG A 189 16.13 -4.40 25.33
CA ARG A 189 17.31 -3.92 24.60
C ARG A 189 17.37 -4.45 23.17
N LEU A 190 17.02 -5.73 22.96
CA LEU A 190 16.97 -6.30 21.63
C LEU A 190 15.93 -5.57 20.75
N LEU A 191 14.70 -5.39 21.21
CA LEU A 191 13.64 -4.74 20.44
C LEU A 191 13.89 -3.25 20.20
N GLU A 192 14.65 -2.58 21.07
CA GLU A 192 15.12 -1.20 20.86
C GLU A 192 16.17 -1.09 19.74
N GLU A 193 16.95 -2.15 19.51
CA GLU A 193 18.12 -2.13 18.63
C GLU A 193 17.92 -2.90 17.32
N ILE A 194 16.91 -3.77 17.23
CA ILE A 194 16.57 -4.42 15.96
C ILE A 194 15.99 -3.37 15.02
N GLU A 195 16.74 -3.11 13.96
CA GLU A 195 16.34 -2.35 12.80
C GLU A 195 16.59 -3.22 11.57
N THR A 196 15.63 -3.22 10.64
CA THR A 196 15.81 -3.82 9.32
C THR A 196 16.24 -2.69 8.39
N PRO A 197 17.46 -2.74 7.84
CA PRO A 197 17.85 -1.84 6.78
C PRO A 197 16.85 -1.99 5.64
N LEU A 198 16.26 -0.88 5.21
CA LEU A 198 15.57 -0.86 3.93
C LEU A 198 16.66 -1.05 2.87
N ASP A 199 16.65 -2.18 2.16
CA ASP A 199 17.62 -2.42 1.10
C ASP A 199 17.73 -1.21 0.17
N ASP A 200 18.98 -0.96 -0.21
CA ASP A 200 19.66 0.22 -0.71
C ASP A 200 19.19 0.74 -2.10
N HIS A 201 17.89 0.75 -2.36
CA HIS A 201 17.32 1.36 -3.58
C HIS A 201 16.90 2.82 -3.36
N ARG A 202 16.85 3.29 -2.11
CA ARG A 202 16.47 4.66 -1.74
C ARG A 202 17.56 5.44 -0.98
N GLU A 203 18.77 4.89 -0.79
CA GLU A 203 19.86 5.59 -0.04
C GLU A 203 20.23 6.94 -0.66
N GLY A 204 20.17 7.07 -1.98
CA GLY A 204 20.38 8.36 -2.66
C GLY A 204 19.35 9.45 -2.29
N CYS A 205 18.20 9.07 -1.75
CA CYS A 205 17.11 9.99 -1.43
C CYS A 205 17.00 10.33 0.07
N HIS A 206 17.58 9.52 0.95
CA HIS A 206 17.71 9.87 2.37
C HIS A 206 18.58 11.12 2.61
N GLN A 207 19.52 11.43 1.72
CA GLN A 207 20.38 12.62 1.83
C GLN A 207 19.68 13.96 1.54
N VAL A 208 18.51 13.95 0.88
CA VAL A 208 17.80 15.19 0.48
C VAL A 208 16.74 15.59 1.51
N GLN A 209 16.51 14.78 2.55
CA GLN A 209 15.50 15.02 3.58
C GLN A 209 16.06 15.65 4.89
N GLN A 210 17.28 16.22 4.85
CA GLN A 210 17.87 17.01 5.95
C GLN A 210 17.88 18.50 5.65
#